data_AF-A0A2H9L215-F1
#
_entry.id   AF-A0A2H9L215-F1
#
_cell.length_a   1.000
_cell.length_b   1.000
_cell.length_c   1.000
_cell.angle_alpha   90.00
_cell.angle_beta   90.00
_cell.angle_gamma   90.00
#
_symmetry.space_group_name_H-M   'P 1'
#
loop_
_entity.id
_entity.type
_entity.pdbx_description
1 polymer ?
#
loop_
_entity_poly.entity_id
_entity_poly.type
_entity_poly.pdbx_seq_one_letter_code
_entity_poly.pdbx_strand_id
1 'polypeptide(L)'
;MRLGGIALLLLLVPSASAFSFSEYSYLLKSESPSLASLFLLPRDCSGFAAVEIARSARADKDFSDAVTLADKADSDLANAAAMAWLQRFSLTWGASGVFAYRQYSFLCFSYGAAALTEASDAAKKGFEALDKKIAEFEQAADENYTGAAGGLFAEFGELRRQIEQRDGSGKSIAQRFVNASGRVSSAWSTLAWSPGAAPMMDAMGALISDDSLLRQQVEYRDRVQDVLDGLVAERDSLAGQAAAKELDAQRALDADGRERLADVGESAFLLVGAGQSLASEYGLASFEDDLDGAVRLLEDAEALSATSPRLEKQKAQGWLTRGIVALRGAVAKAAEAETLALNADERARSLEAALRLRVLEEQRLAKAAIENVRQTNPYAASSASASLSKNYASLSLNYKTRGERINFYLSEIAQLRDVRAAAEKPSFSREKKSELLAKAESIGALLDKVAKDGIDVTALRARLSQAKAAIASADDTSANEPLLLALGDDLRKIEEGAYALETGEFGALKDEYDAASQDAEFLSRAEQLRLDDYALLFRAGRTDVVRNAGNLADARDDILAMLSKLDVDAPNILKRHLEAGAEAETTYDGVVR
;
A
#
# COMPACT_ATOMS: atom_id res chain seq x y z
N MET A 1 14.51 -5.22 -41.01
CA MET A 1 14.03 -3.96 -41.61
C MET A 1 12.52 -4.00 -41.84
N ARG A 2 11.66 -3.87 -40.80
CA ARG A 2 10.20 -3.62 -40.92
C ARG A 2 9.62 -3.04 -39.62
N LEU A 3 10.28 -2.04 -39.03
CA LEU A 3 9.77 -1.31 -37.84
C LEU A 3 9.62 0.21 -38.09
N GLY A 4 10.12 0.74 -39.21
CA GLY A 4 10.03 2.17 -39.53
C GLY A 4 8.65 2.62 -40.05
N GLY A 5 7.81 1.70 -40.54
CA GLY A 5 6.50 2.07 -41.12
C GLY A 5 5.40 2.31 -40.09
N ILE A 6 5.43 1.60 -38.95
CA ILE A 6 4.40 1.73 -37.90
C ILE A 6 4.67 2.97 -37.03
N ALA A 7 5.94 3.33 -36.80
CA ALA A 7 6.30 4.58 -36.13
C ALA A 7 5.94 5.82 -36.97
N LEU A 8 6.00 5.73 -38.31
CA LEU A 8 5.59 6.81 -39.21
C LEU A 8 4.06 6.95 -39.31
N LEU A 9 3.32 5.84 -39.25
CA LEU A 9 1.85 5.84 -39.23
C LEU A 9 1.26 6.27 -37.88
N LEU A 10 1.96 6.01 -36.77
CA LEU A 10 1.59 6.52 -35.43
C LEU A 10 1.97 8.00 -35.23
N LEU A 11 2.89 8.55 -36.04
CA LEU A 11 3.15 9.99 -36.12
C LEU A 11 2.14 10.73 -37.02
N LEU A 12 1.33 10.00 -37.80
CA LEU A 12 0.31 10.57 -38.71
C LEU A 12 -1.12 10.49 -38.15
N VAL A 13 -1.32 9.94 -36.95
CA VAL A 13 -2.61 9.93 -36.26
C VAL A 13 -2.37 10.42 -34.83
N PRO A 14 -2.59 11.73 -34.59
CA PRO A 14 -3.96 12.21 -34.38
C PRO A 14 -4.25 13.45 -35.23
N SER A 15 -4.63 13.25 -36.49
CA SER A 15 -5.54 14.17 -37.17
C SER A 15 -6.97 13.72 -36.88
N ALA A 16 -7.31 13.70 -35.59
CA ALA A 16 -8.70 13.64 -35.17
C ALA A 16 -9.33 14.98 -35.56
N SER A 17 -9.83 15.04 -36.80
CA SER A 17 -10.78 16.04 -37.32
C SER A 17 -10.63 17.46 -36.76
N ALA A 18 -9.56 18.15 -37.14
CA ALA A 18 -9.41 19.57 -36.85
C ALA A 18 -10.59 20.33 -37.45
N PHE A 19 -11.34 21.00 -36.58
CA PHE A 19 -12.41 21.88 -37.01
C PHE A 19 -11.79 23.06 -37.78
N SER A 20 -11.98 23.09 -39.10
CA SER A 20 -11.48 24.18 -39.95
C SER A 20 -12.63 24.86 -40.69
N PHE A 21 -13.00 26.06 -40.24
CA PHE A 21 -13.91 26.93 -40.98
C PHE A 21 -13.34 27.33 -42.35
N SER A 22 -12.01 27.37 -42.49
CA SER A 22 -11.33 27.67 -43.74
C SER A 22 -11.69 26.67 -44.85
N GLU A 23 -12.01 25.42 -44.52
CA GLU A 23 -12.47 24.42 -45.48
C GLU A 23 -13.78 24.81 -46.16
N TYR A 24 -14.61 25.66 -45.54
CA TYR A 24 -15.85 26.16 -46.12
C TYR A 24 -15.67 27.52 -46.80
N SER A 25 -14.55 28.19 -46.58
CA SER A 25 -14.29 29.56 -47.05
C SER A 25 -14.32 29.70 -48.58
N TYR A 26 -14.18 28.61 -49.35
CA TYR A 26 -14.38 28.59 -50.80
C TYR A 26 -15.81 29.01 -51.23
N LEU A 27 -16.78 28.94 -50.32
CA LEU A 27 -18.15 29.41 -50.54
C LEU A 27 -18.26 30.95 -50.61
N LEU A 28 -17.20 31.67 -50.21
CA LEU A 28 -17.06 33.10 -50.42
C LEU A 28 -16.36 33.34 -51.76
N LYS A 29 -17.15 33.52 -52.83
CA LYS A 29 -16.61 33.79 -54.17
C LYS A 29 -15.84 35.12 -54.18
N SER A 30 -14.58 35.10 -54.59
CA SER A 30 -13.74 36.31 -54.76
C SER A 30 -13.59 36.76 -56.22
N GLU A 31 -14.03 35.96 -57.19
CA GLU A 31 -13.86 36.33 -58.60
C GLU A 31 -15.03 37.17 -59.12
N SER A 32 -14.71 38.36 -59.64
CA SER A 32 -15.69 39.24 -60.27
C SER A 32 -16.10 38.74 -61.67
N PRO A 33 -17.40 38.79 -62.02
CA PRO A 33 -17.86 38.48 -63.37
C PRO A 33 -17.41 39.57 -64.36
N SER A 34 -17.44 39.24 -65.65
CA SER A 34 -17.11 40.21 -66.70
C SER A 34 -17.99 41.47 -66.61
N LEU A 35 -17.34 42.63 -66.52
CA LEU A 35 -17.99 43.94 -66.51
C LEU A 35 -18.29 44.48 -67.92
N ALA A 36 -18.09 43.67 -68.97
CA ALA A 36 -18.26 44.10 -70.35
C ALA A 36 -19.67 44.60 -70.68
N SER A 37 -20.70 44.10 -69.98
CA SER A 37 -22.10 44.52 -70.14
C SER A 37 -22.33 46.00 -69.77
N LEU A 38 -21.53 46.55 -68.85
CA LEU A 38 -21.61 47.94 -68.40
C LEU A 38 -21.11 48.94 -69.44
N PHE A 39 -20.32 48.51 -70.42
CA PHE A 39 -19.96 49.34 -71.58
C PHE A 39 -21.13 49.51 -72.56
N LEU A 40 -22.01 48.52 -72.66
CA LEU A 40 -23.13 48.50 -73.60
C LEU A 40 -24.38 49.18 -73.02
N LEU A 41 -24.64 49.01 -71.72
CA LEU A 41 -25.81 49.54 -71.02
C LEU A 41 -25.37 50.20 -69.70
N PRO A 42 -25.09 51.53 -69.67
CA PRO A 42 -24.72 52.19 -68.43
C PRO A 42 -25.86 52.13 -67.42
N ARG A 43 -25.53 51.85 -66.16
CA ARG A 43 -26.47 51.76 -65.05
C ARG A 43 -26.12 52.78 -63.99
N ASP A 44 -27.16 53.34 -63.36
CA ASP A 44 -26.97 54.17 -62.19
C ASP A 44 -26.25 53.35 -61.10
N CYS A 45 -25.15 53.88 -60.59
CA CYS A 45 -24.41 53.27 -59.49
C CYS A 45 -24.57 54.06 -58.18
N SER A 46 -25.54 54.97 -58.13
CA SER A 46 -25.92 55.62 -56.88
C SER A 46 -26.26 54.59 -55.80
N GLY A 47 -25.66 54.76 -54.62
CA GLY A 47 -25.85 53.85 -53.48
C GLY A 47 -24.57 53.22 -52.93
N PHE A 48 -23.43 53.27 -53.62
CA PHE A 48 -22.15 52.93 -53.00
C PHE A 48 -21.78 53.93 -51.91
N ALA A 49 -21.30 53.43 -50.78
CA ALA A 49 -20.85 54.21 -49.64
C ALA A 49 -19.70 53.47 -48.93
N ALA A 50 -18.88 54.21 -48.18
CA ALA A 50 -17.91 53.62 -47.26
C ALA A 50 -18.60 52.79 -46.17
N VAL A 51 -17.91 51.82 -45.60
CA VAL A 51 -18.41 50.92 -44.55
C VAL A 51 -17.50 51.00 -43.34
N GLU A 52 -18.07 51.20 -42.15
CA GLU A 52 -17.29 51.18 -40.92
C GLU A 52 -16.95 49.73 -40.54
N ILE A 53 -15.65 49.44 -40.49
CA ILE A 53 -15.11 48.14 -40.07
C ILE A 53 -15.10 48.07 -38.54
N ALA A 54 -15.48 46.90 -37.99
CA ALA A 54 -15.53 46.67 -36.56
C ALA A 54 -14.21 47.03 -35.85
N ARG A 55 -14.30 47.84 -34.79
CA ARG A 55 -13.10 48.29 -34.04
C ARG A 55 -12.38 47.15 -33.34
N SER A 56 -13.11 46.11 -32.91
CA SER A 56 -12.54 44.91 -32.29
C SER A 56 -11.63 44.15 -33.25
N ALA A 57 -12.00 44.06 -34.54
CA ALA A 57 -11.15 43.43 -35.54
C ALA A 57 -9.83 44.16 -35.75
N ARG A 58 -9.85 45.51 -35.75
CA ARG A 58 -8.65 46.34 -35.94
C ARG A 58 -7.63 46.25 -34.80
N ALA A 59 -8.06 45.89 -33.59
CA ALA A 59 -7.19 45.79 -32.43
C ALA A 59 -6.44 44.45 -32.34
N ASP A 60 -6.88 43.45 -33.10
CA ASP A 60 -6.41 42.08 -33.00
C ASP A 60 -5.25 41.80 -33.97
N LYS A 61 -4.10 41.40 -33.41
CA LYS A 61 -2.89 41.09 -34.18
C LYS A 61 -3.03 39.83 -35.05
N ASP A 62 -3.82 38.85 -34.63
CA ASP A 62 -4.02 37.60 -35.39
C ASP A 62 -4.89 37.84 -36.63
N PHE A 63 -5.66 38.93 -36.65
CA PHE A 63 -6.52 39.34 -37.77
C PHE A 63 -5.90 40.43 -38.66
N SER A 64 -4.61 40.76 -38.51
CA SER A 64 -3.99 41.90 -39.22
C SER A 64 -4.16 41.84 -40.75
N ASP A 65 -4.05 40.64 -41.33
CA ASP A 65 -4.19 40.44 -42.77
C ASP A 65 -5.64 40.62 -43.22
N ALA A 66 -6.60 40.10 -42.43
CA ALA A 66 -8.03 40.29 -42.68
C ALA A 66 -8.42 41.78 -42.60
N VAL A 67 -7.90 42.49 -41.60
CA VAL A 67 -8.12 43.94 -41.42
C VAL A 67 -7.53 44.74 -42.57
N THR A 68 -6.32 44.40 -43.02
CA THR A 68 -5.67 45.10 -44.14
C THR A 68 -6.50 45.00 -45.42
N LEU A 69 -7.07 43.83 -45.71
CA LEU A 69 -7.96 43.61 -46.84
C LEU A 69 -9.31 44.31 -46.66
N ALA A 70 -9.85 44.31 -45.43
CA ALA A 70 -11.08 45.04 -45.12
C ALA A 70 -10.92 46.55 -45.31
N ASP A 71 -9.80 47.14 -44.84
CA ASP A 71 -9.50 48.56 -45.01
C ASP A 71 -9.31 48.91 -46.50
N LYS A 72 -8.73 48.00 -47.29
CA LYS A 72 -8.65 48.15 -48.75
C LYS A 72 -10.03 48.13 -49.41
N ALA A 73 -10.92 47.23 -48.97
CA ALA A 73 -12.29 47.17 -49.45
C ALA A 73 -13.07 48.47 -49.14
N ASP A 74 -12.89 49.05 -47.94
CA ASP A 74 -13.48 50.35 -47.58
C ASP A 74 -12.93 51.49 -48.45
N SER A 75 -11.63 51.48 -48.74
CA SER A 75 -11.01 52.44 -49.66
C SER A 75 -11.60 52.35 -51.07
N ASP A 76 -11.79 51.13 -51.59
CA ASP A 76 -12.40 50.90 -52.90
C ASP A 76 -13.88 51.29 -52.91
N LEU A 77 -14.61 51.10 -51.82
CA LEU A 77 -15.98 51.60 -51.64
C LEU A 77 -16.06 53.14 -51.68
N ALA A 78 -15.12 53.82 -51.03
CA ALA A 78 -15.03 55.28 -51.08
C ALA A 78 -14.74 55.78 -52.50
N ASN A 79 -13.88 55.07 -53.25
CA ASN A 79 -13.63 55.35 -54.67
C ASN A 79 -14.88 55.11 -55.54
N ALA A 80 -15.62 54.02 -55.29
CA ALA A 80 -16.89 53.75 -55.98
C ALA A 80 -17.92 54.85 -55.72
N ALA A 81 -18.06 55.31 -54.47
CA ALA A 81 -18.96 56.40 -54.10
C ALA A 81 -18.57 57.73 -54.77
N ALA A 82 -17.27 58.04 -54.87
CA ALA A 82 -16.79 59.22 -55.59
C ALA A 82 -17.11 59.14 -57.09
N MET A 83 -16.95 57.96 -57.71
CA MET A 83 -17.32 57.74 -59.11
C MET A 83 -18.83 57.81 -59.33
N ALA A 84 -19.65 57.33 -58.39
CA ALA A 84 -21.11 57.48 -58.43
C ALA A 84 -21.55 58.95 -58.39
N TRP A 85 -20.87 59.77 -57.59
CA TRP A 85 -21.08 61.21 -57.57
C TRP A 85 -20.72 61.84 -58.92
N LEU A 86 -19.52 61.58 -59.45
CA LEU A 86 -19.09 62.08 -60.77
C LEU A 86 -19.99 61.63 -61.92
N GLN A 87 -20.44 60.37 -61.88
CA GLN A 87 -21.41 59.80 -62.83
C GLN A 87 -22.68 60.67 -62.85
N ARG A 88 -23.27 60.96 -61.69
CA ARG A 88 -24.48 61.79 -61.59
C ARG A 88 -24.26 63.21 -62.12
N PHE A 89 -23.12 63.83 -61.83
CA PHE A 89 -22.81 65.18 -62.31
C PHE A 89 -22.56 65.25 -63.81
N SER A 90 -22.02 64.19 -64.41
CA SER A 90 -21.68 64.15 -65.83
C SER A 90 -22.85 64.38 -66.77
N LEU A 91 -24.08 64.05 -66.36
CA LEU A 91 -25.30 64.31 -67.15
C LEU A 91 -25.58 65.80 -67.36
N THR A 92 -25.00 66.67 -66.53
CA THR A 92 -25.14 68.13 -66.68
C THR A 92 -24.14 68.73 -67.68
N TRP A 93 -23.21 67.93 -68.24
CA TRP A 93 -22.13 68.38 -69.12
C TRP A 93 -22.49 68.38 -70.63
N GLY A 94 -23.76 68.17 -70.98
CA GLY A 94 -24.22 68.13 -72.38
C GLY A 94 -23.84 66.82 -73.09
N ALA A 95 -23.64 66.85 -74.42
CA ALA A 95 -23.47 65.64 -75.24
C ALA A 95 -22.22 64.79 -74.88
N SER A 96 -21.13 65.41 -74.42
CA SER A 96 -19.94 64.73 -73.88
C SER A 96 -20.21 64.04 -72.54
N GLY A 97 -21.23 64.51 -71.81
CA GLY A 97 -21.69 63.95 -70.54
C GLY A 97 -22.17 62.51 -70.63
N VAL A 98 -22.70 62.07 -71.78
CA VAL A 98 -23.16 60.68 -71.98
C VAL A 98 -22.00 59.68 -72.01
N PHE A 99 -20.86 60.06 -72.62
CA PHE A 99 -19.65 59.22 -72.62
C PHE A 99 -19.01 59.20 -71.24
N ALA A 100 -18.93 60.35 -70.56
CA ALA A 100 -18.47 60.44 -69.18
C ALA A 100 -19.36 59.62 -68.23
N TYR A 101 -20.68 59.66 -68.39
CA TYR A 101 -21.63 58.84 -67.62
C TYR A 101 -21.32 57.35 -67.75
N ARG A 102 -21.09 56.86 -68.97
CA ARG A 102 -20.69 55.46 -69.23
C ARG A 102 -19.36 55.10 -68.58
N GLN A 103 -18.35 55.95 -68.75
CA GLN A 103 -17.02 55.73 -68.17
C GLN A 103 -17.06 55.68 -66.63
N TYR A 104 -17.75 56.64 -66.00
CA TYR A 104 -17.90 56.65 -64.55
C TYR A 104 -18.79 55.51 -64.03
N SER A 105 -19.79 55.06 -64.80
CA SER A 105 -20.56 53.83 -64.49
C SER A 105 -19.62 52.62 -64.38
N PHE A 106 -18.76 52.44 -65.39
CA PHE A 106 -17.80 51.34 -65.43
C PHE A 106 -16.81 51.40 -64.27
N LEU A 107 -16.20 52.56 -64.03
CA LEU A 107 -15.24 52.75 -62.94
C LEU A 107 -15.89 52.48 -61.57
N CYS A 108 -17.10 53.01 -61.36
CA CYS A 108 -17.86 52.83 -60.13
C CYS A 108 -18.10 51.35 -59.80
N PHE A 109 -18.62 50.57 -60.75
CA PHE A 109 -18.82 49.13 -60.54
C PHE A 109 -17.52 48.32 -60.52
N SER A 110 -16.45 48.81 -61.16
CA SER A 110 -15.12 48.19 -61.07
C SER A 110 -14.54 48.30 -59.67
N TYR A 111 -14.61 49.49 -59.06
CA TYR A 111 -14.24 49.68 -57.66
C TYR A 111 -15.16 48.91 -56.71
N GLY A 112 -16.47 48.87 -56.97
CA GLY A 112 -17.40 48.05 -56.19
C GLY A 112 -17.12 46.54 -56.26
N ALA A 113 -16.70 46.03 -57.43
CA ALA A 113 -16.29 44.64 -57.61
C ALA A 113 -14.96 44.33 -56.90
N ALA A 114 -13.98 45.25 -56.98
CA ALA A 114 -12.73 45.15 -56.23
C ALA A 114 -13.02 45.11 -54.71
N ALA A 115 -13.85 46.03 -54.21
CA ALA A 115 -14.23 46.05 -52.80
C ALA A 115 -14.90 44.75 -52.33
N LEU A 116 -15.82 44.17 -53.11
CA LEU A 116 -16.44 42.88 -52.76
C LEU A 116 -15.43 41.72 -52.76
N THR A 117 -14.45 41.77 -53.66
CA THR A 117 -13.35 40.79 -53.73
C THR A 117 -12.50 40.86 -52.47
N GLU A 118 -12.00 42.06 -52.14
CA GLU A 118 -11.17 42.32 -50.96
C GLU A 118 -11.93 42.01 -49.66
N ALA A 119 -13.22 42.35 -49.57
CA ALA A 119 -14.07 42.01 -48.43
C ALA A 119 -14.27 40.49 -48.27
N SER A 120 -14.39 39.76 -49.39
CA SER A 120 -14.52 38.30 -49.37
C SER A 120 -13.21 37.66 -48.90
N ASP A 121 -12.08 38.14 -49.40
CA ASP A 121 -10.76 37.63 -49.01
C ASP A 121 -10.39 38.02 -47.56
N ALA A 122 -10.83 39.19 -47.09
CA ALA A 122 -10.75 39.58 -45.67
C ALA A 122 -11.47 38.56 -44.77
N ALA A 123 -12.71 38.19 -45.10
CA ALA A 123 -13.47 37.21 -44.33
C ALA A 123 -12.85 35.81 -44.39
N LYS A 124 -12.24 35.40 -45.52
CA LYS A 124 -11.46 34.15 -45.62
C LYS A 124 -10.25 34.18 -44.69
N LYS A 125 -9.47 35.26 -44.70
CA LYS A 125 -8.33 35.45 -43.80
C LYS A 125 -8.73 35.47 -42.34
N GLY A 126 -9.91 36.01 -42.02
CA GLY A 126 -10.46 35.96 -40.68
C GLY A 126 -10.79 34.53 -40.20
N PHE A 127 -11.26 33.66 -41.09
CA PHE A 127 -11.42 32.23 -40.75
C PHE A 127 -10.10 31.50 -40.59
N GLU A 128 -9.09 31.79 -41.42
CA GLU A 128 -7.75 31.23 -41.24
C GLU A 128 -7.17 31.61 -39.87
N ALA A 129 -7.36 32.85 -39.42
CA ALA A 129 -6.95 33.31 -38.10
C ALA A 129 -7.71 32.61 -36.97
N LEU A 130 -9.04 32.49 -37.09
CA LEU A 130 -9.88 31.78 -36.12
C LEU A 130 -9.49 30.29 -36.02
N ASP A 131 -9.31 29.61 -37.16
CA ASP A 131 -8.92 28.19 -37.22
C ASP A 131 -7.58 27.94 -36.54
N LYS A 132 -6.60 28.82 -36.77
CA LYS A 132 -5.31 28.74 -36.08
C LYS A 132 -5.47 28.78 -34.56
N LYS A 133 -6.42 29.58 -34.06
CA LYS A 133 -6.69 29.68 -32.63
C LYS A 133 -7.44 28.46 -32.10
N ILE A 134 -8.38 27.93 -32.87
CA ILE A 134 -9.10 26.70 -32.51
C ILE A 134 -8.13 25.51 -32.48
N ALA A 135 -7.21 25.42 -33.44
CA ALA A 135 -6.18 24.38 -33.44
C ALA A 135 -5.26 24.48 -32.22
N GLU A 136 -4.91 25.69 -31.76
CA GLU A 136 -4.19 25.88 -30.49
C GLU A 136 -4.99 25.33 -29.30
N PHE A 137 -6.30 25.61 -29.27
CA PHE A 137 -7.22 25.09 -28.26
C PHE A 137 -7.33 23.56 -28.30
N GLU A 138 -7.55 22.96 -29.46
CA GLU A 138 -7.62 21.51 -29.65
C GLU A 138 -6.31 20.83 -29.26
N GLN A 139 -5.15 21.47 -29.51
CA GLN A 139 -3.87 20.94 -29.06
C GLN A 139 -3.71 21.03 -27.53
N ALA A 140 -4.21 22.11 -26.92
CA ALA A 140 -4.11 22.35 -25.47
C ALA A 140 -5.11 21.55 -24.63
N ALA A 141 -6.29 21.28 -25.17
CA ALA A 141 -7.40 20.65 -24.47
C ALA A 141 -7.64 19.21 -24.95
N ASP A 142 -7.89 18.31 -24.02
CA ASP A 142 -8.34 16.94 -24.29
C ASP A 142 -9.85 16.95 -24.51
N GLU A 143 -10.33 16.25 -25.55
CA GLU A 143 -11.75 16.15 -25.90
C GLU A 143 -12.61 15.58 -24.75
N ASN A 144 -12.00 14.81 -23.84
CA ASN A 144 -12.70 14.21 -22.69
C ASN A 144 -12.70 15.08 -21.44
N TYR A 145 -12.16 16.31 -21.50
CA TYR A 145 -12.09 17.19 -20.34
C TYR A 145 -13.48 17.74 -19.95
N THR A 146 -13.94 17.42 -18.74
CA THR A 146 -15.28 17.79 -18.23
C THR A 146 -15.34 19.16 -17.55
N GLY A 147 -14.51 20.13 -17.96
CA GLY A 147 -14.48 21.49 -17.39
C GLY A 147 -14.84 22.57 -18.40
N ALA A 148 -14.29 23.79 -18.22
CA ALA A 148 -14.60 24.96 -19.06
C ALA A 148 -14.44 24.70 -20.58
N ALA A 149 -13.43 23.94 -20.98
CA ALA A 149 -13.21 23.58 -22.39
C ALA A 149 -14.25 22.60 -22.97
N GLY A 150 -14.91 21.79 -22.15
CA GLY A 150 -15.92 20.85 -22.63
C GLY A 150 -17.11 21.54 -23.31
N GLY A 151 -17.48 22.73 -22.84
CA GLY A 151 -18.51 23.56 -23.47
C GLY A 151 -18.13 24.04 -24.87
N LEU A 152 -16.87 24.46 -25.07
CA LEU A 152 -16.37 24.88 -26.38
C LEU A 152 -16.31 23.73 -27.39
N PHE A 153 -15.89 22.53 -26.98
CA PHE A 153 -15.89 21.36 -27.87
C PHE A 153 -17.30 21.01 -28.37
N ALA A 154 -18.30 21.06 -27.48
CA ALA A 154 -19.69 20.84 -27.84
C ALA A 154 -20.21 21.93 -28.81
N GLU A 155 -19.82 23.18 -28.56
CA GLU A 155 -20.17 24.32 -29.43
C GLU A 155 -19.56 24.17 -30.82
N PHE A 156 -18.28 23.83 -30.96
CA PHE A 156 -17.63 23.57 -32.25
C PHE A 156 -18.27 22.40 -33.00
N GLY A 157 -18.54 21.29 -32.31
CA GLY A 157 -19.21 20.14 -32.90
C GLY A 157 -20.59 20.48 -33.48
N GLU A 158 -21.33 21.37 -32.83
CA GLU A 158 -22.64 21.82 -33.29
C GLU A 158 -22.55 22.83 -34.46
N LEU A 159 -21.60 23.76 -34.41
CA LEU A 159 -21.37 24.71 -35.50
C LEU A 159 -21.03 24.01 -36.82
N ARG A 160 -20.23 22.93 -36.77
CA ARG A 160 -19.91 22.11 -37.94
C ARG A 160 -21.18 21.54 -38.57
N ARG A 161 -22.03 20.89 -37.76
CA ARG A 161 -23.29 20.32 -38.24
C ARG A 161 -24.17 21.38 -38.88
N GLN A 162 -24.24 22.57 -38.30
CA GLN A 162 -25.07 23.66 -38.81
C GLN A 162 -24.60 24.16 -40.19
N ILE A 163 -23.29 24.23 -40.45
CA ILE A 163 -22.76 24.58 -41.78
C ILE A 163 -23.08 23.47 -42.80
N GLU A 164 -22.92 22.20 -42.41
CA GLU A 164 -23.19 21.05 -43.27
C GLU A 164 -24.70 20.84 -43.55
N GLN A 165 -25.58 21.12 -42.58
CA GLN A 165 -27.02 20.81 -42.62
C GLN A 165 -27.93 22.02 -42.90
N ARG A 166 -27.40 23.26 -42.89
CA ARG A 166 -28.12 24.52 -43.17
C ARG A 166 -29.39 24.73 -42.31
N ASP A 167 -29.24 24.79 -40.99
CA ASP A 167 -30.38 25.00 -40.08
C ASP A 167 -30.56 26.47 -39.63
N GLY A 168 -31.80 26.94 -39.61
CA GLY A 168 -32.21 28.35 -39.77
C GLY A 168 -32.34 29.22 -38.50
N SER A 169 -31.62 28.93 -37.41
CA SER A 169 -31.84 29.60 -36.09
C SER A 169 -31.29 31.03 -35.96
N GLY A 170 -30.49 31.51 -36.92
CA GLY A 170 -30.17 32.94 -37.11
C GLY A 170 -29.11 33.57 -36.20
N LYS A 171 -28.63 32.88 -35.14
CA LYS A 171 -27.74 33.49 -34.12
C LYS A 171 -26.30 32.95 -34.08
N SER A 172 -25.99 31.83 -34.73
CA SER A 172 -24.64 31.25 -34.71
C SER A 172 -23.71 31.87 -35.78
N ILE A 173 -22.39 31.78 -35.57
CA ILE A 173 -21.39 32.16 -36.57
C ILE A 173 -21.56 31.36 -37.88
N ALA A 174 -21.95 30.09 -37.76
CA ALA A 174 -22.31 29.22 -38.89
C ALA A 174 -23.43 29.80 -39.76
N GLN A 175 -24.53 30.26 -39.14
CA GLN A 175 -25.63 30.84 -39.91
C GLN A 175 -25.25 32.18 -40.54
N ARG A 176 -24.46 33.00 -39.85
CA ARG A 176 -23.94 34.26 -40.42
C ARG A 176 -23.03 34.01 -41.62
N PHE A 177 -22.21 32.96 -41.57
CA PHE A 177 -21.41 32.51 -42.69
C PHE A 177 -22.28 32.12 -43.91
N VAL A 178 -23.29 31.26 -43.69
CA VAL A 178 -24.23 30.84 -44.75
C VAL A 178 -24.95 32.05 -45.36
N ASN A 179 -25.42 32.99 -44.52
CA ASN A 179 -26.08 34.21 -44.96
C ASN A 179 -25.14 35.11 -45.78
N ALA A 180 -23.90 35.31 -45.32
CA ALA A 180 -22.91 36.12 -46.03
C ALA A 180 -22.55 35.51 -47.40
N SER A 181 -22.31 34.20 -47.47
CA SER A 181 -22.07 33.50 -48.74
C SER A 181 -23.23 33.62 -49.72
N GLY A 182 -24.47 33.55 -49.23
CA GLY A 182 -25.68 33.80 -50.03
C GLY A 182 -25.74 35.21 -50.59
N ARG A 183 -25.42 36.23 -49.76
CA ARG A 183 -25.38 37.64 -50.18
C ARG A 183 -24.28 37.90 -51.20
N VAL A 184 -23.08 37.37 -51.00
CA VAL A 184 -21.97 37.45 -51.97
C VAL A 184 -22.35 36.83 -53.31
N SER A 185 -22.95 35.63 -53.29
CA SER A 185 -23.42 34.97 -54.51
C SER A 185 -24.50 35.78 -55.25
N SER A 186 -25.43 36.37 -54.50
CA SER A 186 -26.47 37.25 -55.04
C SER A 186 -25.88 38.54 -55.65
N ALA A 187 -24.91 39.15 -54.97
CA ALA A 187 -24.21 40.34 -55.43
C ALA A 187 -23.46 40.08 -56.74
N TRP A 188 -22.74 38.96 -56.84
CA TRP A 188 -22.07 38.56 -58.08
C TRP A 188 -23.04 38.25 -59.21
N SER A 189 -24.13 37.54 -58.93
CA SER A 189 -25.18 37.28 -59.93
C SER A 189 -25.81 38.60 -60.41
N THR A 190 -26.07 39.53 -59.51
CA THR A 190 -26.60 40.85 -59.85
C THR A 190 -25.63 41.63 -60.72
N LEU A 191 -24.33 41.63 -60.39
CA LEU A 191 -23.32 42.31 -61.21
C LEU A 191 -23.25 41.75 -62.64
N ALA A 192 -23.37 40.44 -62.79
CA ALA A 192 -23.29 39.79 -64.09
C ALA A 192 -24.49 40.14 -65.00
N TRP A 193 -25.70 40.22 -64.43
CA TRP A 193 -26.95 40.27 -65.20
C TRP A 193 -27.69 41.60 -65.12
N SER A 194 -27.68 42.28 -63.97
CA SER A 194 -28.40 43.54 -63.74
C SER A 194 -27.68 44.39 -62.68
N PRO A 195 -26.55 45.04 -63.04
CA PRO A 195 -25.70 45.76 -62.09
C PRO A 195 -26.45 46.75 -61.19
N GLY A 196 -26.19 46.69 -59.89
CA GLY A 196 -26.77 47.59 -58.90
C GLY A 196 -25.92 47.67 -57.64
N ALA A 197 -25.84 48.85 -57.03
CA ALA A 197 -25.02 49.10 -55.85
C ALA A 197 -25.60 48.44 -54.57
N ALA A 198 -26.92 48.33 -54.44
CA ALA A 198 -27.55 47.84 -53.21
C ALA A 198 -27.17 46.38 -52.85
N PRO A 199 -27.20 45.39 -53.77
CA PRO A 199 -26.77 44.02 -53.44
C PRO A 199 -25.28 43.92 -53.12
N MET A 200 -24.45 44.77 -53.72
CA MET A 200 -23.02 44.88 -53.42
C MET A 200 -22.80 45.38 -51.99
N MET A 201 -23.44 46.50 -51.64
CA MET A 201 -23.37 47.09 -50.31
C MET A 201 -23.90 46.14 -49.22
N ASP A 202 -24.98 45.40 -49.49
CA ASP A 202 -25.50 44.40 -48.56
C ASP A 202 -24.51 43.24 -48.31
N ALA A 203 -23.85 42.76 -49.37
CA ALA A 203 -22.83 41.71 -49.24
C ALA A 203 -21.59 42.20 -48.48
N MET A 204 -21.07 43.39 -48.79
CA MET A 204 -19.93 43.98 -48.07
C MET A 204 -20.27 44.28 -46.61
N GLY A 205 -21.49 44.78 -46.36
CA GLY A 205 -22.03 44.96 -45.02
C GLY A 205 -22.00 43.65 -44.22
N ALA A 206 -22.44 42.54 -44.81
CA ALA A 206 -22.42 41.24 -44.16
C ALA A 206 -21.00 40.67 -43.91
N LEU A 207 -20.01 41.09 -44.70
CA LEU A 207 -18.64 40.56 -44.62
C LEU A 207 -17.72 41.33 -43.67
N ILE A 208 -17.69 42.66 -43.76
CA ILE A 208 -16.65 43.48 -43.09
C ILE A 208 -17.16 44.64 -42.21
N SER A 209 -18.47 44.95 -42.22
CA SER A 209 -19.02 46.02 -41.36
C SER A 209 -19.00 45.73 -39.84
N ASP A 210 -19.47 46.68 -39.04
CA ASP A 210 -19.60 46.50 -37.58
C ASP A 210 -20.60 45.40 -37.16
N ASP A 211 -21.57 44.96 -37.99
CA ASP A 211 -22.40 43.76 -37.70
C ASP A 211 -22.11 42.61 -38.69
N SER A 212 -20.84 42.46 -39.04
CA SER A 212 -20.42 41.49 -40.03
C SER A 212 -19.97 40.14 -39.49
N LEU A 213 -19.72 39.24 -40.43
CA LEU A 213 -19.04 38.00 -40.21
C LEU A 213 -17.63 38.19 -39.62
N LEU A 214 -16.86 39.19 -40.08
CA LEU A 214 -15.52 39.45 -39.56
C LEU A 214 -15.53 39.80 -38.07
N ARG A 215 -16.48 40.63 -37.62
CA ARG A 215 -16.64 40.92 -36.17
C ARG A 215 -16.90 39.64 -35.37
N GLN A 216 -17.77 38.77 -35.89
CA GLN A 216 -18.16 37.54 -35.20
C GLN A 216 -17.02 36.52 -35.14
N GLN A 217 -16.15 36.48 -36.16
CA GLN A 217 -14.93 35.67 -36.11
C GLN A 217 -14.01 36.12 -34.97
N VAL A 218 -13.83 37.43 -34.79
CA VAL A 218 -13.04 38.02 -33.69
C VAL A 218 -13.67 37.71 -32.34
N GLU A 219 -14.99 37.90 -32.19
CA GLU A 219 -15.71 37.56 -30.94
C GLU A 219 -15.56 36.08 -30.57
N TYR A 220 -15.64 35.17 -31.55
CA TYR A 220 -15.42 33.74 -31.31
C TYR A 220 -13.99 33.44 -30.91
N ARG A 221 -13.01 34.04 -31.60
CA ARG A 221 -11.60 33.90 -31.26
C ARG A 221 -11.34 34.38 -29.83
N ASP A 222 -11.90 35.51 -29.43
CA ASP A 222 -11.74 36.06 -28.08
C ASP A 222 -12.31 35.12 -27.03
N ARG A 223 -13.46 34.49 -27.28
CA ARG A 223 -14.00 33.44 -26.39
C ARG A 223 -13.06 32.24 -26.25
N VAL A 224 -12.42 31.81 -27.35
CA VAL A 224 -11.42 30.72 -27.30
C VAL A 224 -10.21 31.14 -26.48
N GLN A 225 -9.74 32.37 -26.66
CA GLN A 225 -8.64 32.94 -25.89
C GLN A 225 -8.98 33.03 -24.39
N ASP A 226 -10.17 33.52 -24.04
CA ASP A 226 -10.64 33.60 -22.65
C ASP A 226 -10.66 32.23 -21.96
N VAL A 227 -11.05 31.17 -22.69
CA VAL A 227 -11.02 29.80 -22.15
C VAL A 227 -9.59 29.30 -21.99
N LEU A 228 -8.70 29.55 -22.97
CA LEU A 228 -7.28 29.21 -22.84
C LEU A 228 -6.65 29.91 -21.64
N ASP A 229 -6.90 31.22 -21.47
CA ASP A 229 -6.39 32.00 -20.35
C ASP A 229 -6.95 31.50 -19.01
N GLY A 230 -8.24 31.17 -18.97
CA GLY A 230 -8.88 30.56 -17.80
C GLY A 230 -8.24 29.21 -17.41
N LEU A 231 -7.95 28.36 -18.39
CA LEU A 231 -7.28 27.07 -18.16
C LEU A 231 -5.82 27.26 -17.73
N VAL A 232 -5.10 28.23 -18.28
CA VAL A 232 -3.73 28.58 -17.84
C VAL A 232 -3.74 29.06 -16.40
N ALA A 233 -4.65 29.98 -16.05
CA ALA A 233 -4.80 30.47 -14.68
C ALA A 233 -5.16 29.33 -13.70
N GLU A 234 -6.03 28.41 -14.11
CA GLU A 234 -6.38 27.22 -13.31
C GLU A 234 -5.16 26.32 -13.08
N ARG A 235 -4.41 26.00 -14.14
CA ARG A 235 -3.17 25.21 -14.05
C ARG A 235 -2.17 25.87 -13.11
N ASP A 236 -1.93 27.17 -13.24
CA ASP A 236 -0.94 27.89 -12.43
C ASP A 236 -1.36 27.95 -10.95
N SER A 237 -2.65 28.13 -10.69
CA SER A 237 -3.20 28.04 -9.33
C SER A 237 -2.98 26.65 -8.73
N LEU A 238 -3.28 25.59 -9.48
CA LEU A 238 -3.08 24.21 -9.02
C LEU A 238 -1.61 23.86 -8.85
N ALA A 239 -0.71 24.38 -9.67
CA ALA A 239 0.73 24.22 -9.50
C ALA A 239 1.22 24.85 -8.18
N GLY A 240 0.73 26.06 -7.86
CA GLY A 240 0.99 26.69 -6.56
C GLY A 240 0.43 25.89 -5.38
N GLN A 241 -0.77 25.33 -5.51
CA GLN A 241 -1.39 24.48 -4.48
C GLN A 241 -0.64 23.15 -4.30
N ALA A 242 -0.23 22.49 -5.38
CA ALA A 242 0.53 21.24 -5.34
C ALA A 242 1.85 21.44 -4.59
N ALA A 243 2.64 22.46 -4.97
CA ALA A 243 3.91 22.76 -4.31
C ALA A 243 3.73 23.08 -2.81
N ALA A 244 2.67 23.80 -2.44
CA ALA A 244 2.37 24.08 -1.03
C ALA A 244 2.03 22.80 -0.26
N LYS A 245 1.19 21.92 -0.85
CA LYS A 245 0.77 20.67 -0.21
C LYS A 245 1.87 19.62 -0.13
N GLU A 246 2.71 19.50 -1.15
CA GLU A 246 3.93 18.68 -1.11
C GLU A 246 4.84 19.12 0.05
N LEU A 247 5.04 20.43 0.22
CA LEU A 247 5.87 20.98 1.31
C LEU A 247 5.26 20.73 2.69
N ASP A 248 3.95 20.88 2.86
CA ASP A 248 3.27 20.63 4.13
C ASP A 248 3.29 19.14 4.49
N ALA A 249 3.07 18.24 3.52
CA ALA A 249 3.21 16.80 3.70
C ALA A 249 4.64 16.40 4.10
N GLN A 250 5.66 16.94 3.40
CA GLN A 250 7.06 16.70 3.75
C GLN A 250 7.38 17.17 5.18
N ARG A 251 6.89 18.34 5.59
CA ARG A 251 7.10 18.86 6.95
C ARG A 251 6.46 17.97 8.01
N ALA A 252 5.28 17.40 7.73
CA ALA A 252 4.62 16.46 8.62
C ALA A 252 5.44 15.18 8.77
N LEU A 253 5.88 14.58 7.65
CA LEU A 253 6.77 13.42 7.65
C LEU A 253 8.10 13.68 8.37
N ASP A 254 8.73 14.84 8.14
CA ASP A 254 9.96 15.23 8.82
C ASP A 254 9.76 15.43 10.33
N ALA A 255 8.57 15.86 10.77
CA ALA A 255 8.24 15.95 12.18
C ALA A 255 8.13 14.55 12.81
N ASP A 256 7.42 13.63 12.16
CA ASP A 256 7.27 12.24 12.62
C ASP A 256 8.59 11.47 12.61
N GLY A 257 9.41 11.68 11.57
CA GLY A 257 10.76 11.12 11.46
C GLY A 257 11.68 11.63 12.58
N ARG A 258 11.60 12.92 12.95
CA ARG A 258 12.32 13.47 14.11
C ARG A 258 11.86 12.86 15.43
N GLU A 259 10.59 12.51 15.55
CA GLU A 259 10.03 11.83 16.71
C GLU A 259 10.26 10.30 16.70
N ARG A 260 10.90 9.76 15.66
CA ARG A 260 11.24 8.34 15.50
C ARG A 260 10.04 7.41 15.63
N LEU A 261 8.88 7.82 15.09
CA LEU A 261 7.64 7.04 15.23
C LEU A 261 7.69 5.69 14.51
N ALA A 262 8.45 5.59 13.40
CA ALA A 262 8.65 4.33 12.67
C ALA A 262 9.34 3.25 13.52
N ASP A 263 10.12 3.62 14.56
CA ASP A 263 10.82 2.65 15.42
C ASP A 263 9.90 2.01 16.48
N VAL A 264 8.63 2.39 16.54
CA VAL A 264 7.67 1.88 17.52
C VAL A 264 7.08 0.56 17.01
N GLY A 265 7.42 -0.54 17.67
CA GLY A 265 6.93 -1.87 17.29
C GLY A 265 5.45 -2.07 17.57
N GLU A 266 4.81 -2.96 16.80
CA GLU A 266 3.38 -3.30 16.91
C GLU A 266 2.93 -3.76 18.31
N SER A 267 3.85 -4.33 19.09
CA SER A 267 3.63 -4.74 20.48
C SER A 267 3.19 -3.58 21.38
N ALA A 268 3.48 -2.34 20.98
CA ALA A 268 3.03 -1.13 21.64
C ALA A 268 1.50 -1.04 21.74
N PHE A 269 0.84 -1.37 20.64
CA PHE A 269 -0.60 -1.22 20.50
C PHE A 269 -1.36 -2.38 21.17
N LEU A 270 -0.81 -3.60 21.12
CA LEU A 270 -1.38 -4.78 21.76
C LEU A 270 -1.45 -4.67 23.29
N LEU A 271 -0.46 -4.01 23.91
CA LEU A 271 -0.38 -3.86 25.37
C LEU A 271 -1.41 -2.86 25.94
N VAL A 272 -1.87 -1.90 25.14
CA VAL A 272 -2.97 -1.00 25.48
C VAL A 272 -4.32 -1.63 25.14
N GLY A 273 -4.40 -2.39 24.04
CA GLY A 273 -5.62 -3.05 23.54
C GLY A 273 -6.13 -4.24 24.37
N ALA A 274 -5.29 -4.89 25.18
CA ALA A 274 -5.68 -6.06 25.97
C ALA A 274 -6.63 -5.77 27.17
N GLY A 275 -7.13 -4.54 27.31
CA GLY A 275 -7.85 -4.06 28.51
C GLY A 275 -9.36 -3.85 28.39
N GLN A 276 -9.89 -3.30 27.29
CA GLN A 276 -11.31 -2.97 27.07
C GLN A 276 -11.43 -2.25 25.71
N SER A 277 -12.65 -2.19 25.14
CA SER A 277 -13.22 -1.48 23.97
C SER A 277 -12.43 -0.47 23.09
N LEU A 278 -11.24 -0.01 23.48
CA LEU A 278 -10.37 0.92 22.74
C LEU A 278 -9.57 0.26 21.60
N ALA A 279 -9.46 -1.07 21.55
CA ALA A 279 -8.74 -1.77 20.47
C ALA A 279 -9.39 -1.59 19.09
N SER A 280 -10.70 -1.28 19.02
CA SER A 280 -11.38 -0.93 17.77
C SER A 280 -11.18 0.53 17.36
N GLU A 281 -10.83 1.44 18.27
CA GLU A 281 -10.63 2.87 17.98
C GLU A 281 -9.23 3.16 17.43
N TYR A 282 -8.21 2.39 17.81
CA TYR A 282 -6.82 2.73 17.46
C TYR A 282 -6.34 2.23 16.11
N GLY A 283 -7.11 1.40 15.40
CA GLY A 283 -6.75 0.83 14.10
C GLY A 283 -5.31 0.29 14.09
N LEU A 284 -5.12 -1.00 14.41
CA LEU A 284 -3.82 -1.69 14.54
C LEU A 284 -2.98 -1.68 13.24
N ALA A 285 -2.62 -0.49 12.76
CA ALA A 285 -1.69 -0.23 11.68
C ALA A 285 -0.38 0.25 12.32
N SER A 286 0.73 -0.35 11.89
CA SER A 286 2.06 0.06 12.32
C SER A 286 2.31 1.51 11.91
N PHE A 287 2.94 2.31 12.78
CA PHE A 287 3.39 3.65 12.37
C PHE A 287 4.38 3.58 11.20
N GLU A 288 5.16 2.50 11.12
CA GLU A 288 6.04 2.23 9.98
C GLU A 288 5.25 2.13 8.67
N ASP A 289 4.20 1.31 8.64
CA ASP A 289 3.36 1.13 7.43
C ASP A 289 2.65 2.43 7.02
N ASP A 290 2.13 3.19 7.99
CA ASP A 290 1.44 4.45 7.72
C ASP A 290 2.40 5.52 7.18
N LEU A 291 3.61 5.61 7.74
CA LEU A 291 4.64 6.56 7.28
C LEU A 291 5.22 6.15 5.92
N ASP A 292 5.46 4.85 5.70
CA ASP A 292 5.87 4.33 4.38
C ASP A 292 4.78 4.57 3.33
N GLY A 293 3.52 4.39 3.70
CA GLY A 293 2.36 4.71 2.87
C GLY A 293 2.31 6.20 2.52
N ALA A 294 2.51 7.08 3.50
CA ALA A 294 2.55 8.52 3.30
C ALA A 294 3.74 8.97 2.44
N VAL A 295 4.92 8.37 2.59
CA VAL A 295 6.09 8.62 1.72
C VAL A 295 5.78 8.25 0.28
N ARG A 296 5.20 7.07 0.02
CA ARG A 296 4.83 6.65 -1.34
C ARG A 296 3.81 7.60 -1.98
N LEU A 297 2.83 8.06 -1.19
CA LEU A 297 1.84 9.03 -1.66
C LEU A 297 2.47 10.38 -2.01
N LEU A 298 3.48 10.81 -1.24
CA LEU A 298 4.23 12.02 -1.54
C LEU A 298 5.09 11.87 -2.82
N GLU A 299 5.78 10.74 -2.98
CA GLU A 299 6.53 10.44 -4.22
C GLU A 299 5.60 10.42 -5.46
N ASP A 300 4.43 9.81 -5.34
CA ASP A 300 3.40 9.82 -6.39
C ASP A 300 2.91 11.24 -6.70
N ALA A 301 2.72 12.07 -5.67
CA ALA A 301 2.33 13.47 -5.84
C ALA A 301 3.40 14.27 -6.60
N GLU A 302 4.66 14.16 -6.21
CA GLU A 302 5.79 14.83 -6.88
C GLU A 302 5.92 14.39 -8.35
N ALA A 303 5.75 13.09 -8.62
CA ALA A 303 5.79 12.55 -9.98
C ALA A 303 4.64 13.10 -10.86
N LEU A 304 3.43 13.21 -10.30
CA LEU A 304 2.28 13.83 -10.97
C LEU A 304 2.50 15.33 -11.21
N SER A 305 3.03 16.04 -10.22
CA SER A 305 3.35 17.46 -10.29
C SER A 305 4.35 17.77 -11.41
N ALA A 306 5.39 16.95 -11.53
CA ALA A 306 6.40 17.03 -12.60
C ALA A 306 5.84 16.73 -14.01
N THR A 307 4.66 16.10 -14.12
CA THR A 307 4.05 15.76 -15.42
C THR A 307 3.53 17.00 -16.15
N SER A 308 2.95 17.96 -15.43
CA SER A 308 2.39 19.18 -16.02
C SER A 308 3.41 20.01 -16.85
N PRO A 309 4.58 20.42 -16.29
CA PRO A 309 5.57 21.18 -17.06
C PRO A 309 6.20 20.35 -18.20
N ARG A 310 6.26 19.02 -18.06
CA ARG A 310 6.73 18.13 -19.13
C ARG A 310 5.77 18.11 -20.32
N LEU A 311 4.46 18.01 -20.06
CA LEU A 311 3.43 18.05 -21.10
C LEU A 311 3.44 19.38 -21.84
N GLU A 312 3.56 20.48 -21.10
CA GLU A 312 3.65 21.83 -21.69
C GLU A 312 4.88 21.99 -22.58
N LYS A 313 6.06 21.58 -22.12
CA LYS A 313 7.31 21.68 -22.90
C LYS A 313 7.24 20.86 -24.20
N GLN A 314 6.54 19.74 -24.18
CA GLN A 314 6.36 18.87 -25.34
C GLN A 314 5.23 19.35 -26.26
N LYS A 315 4.38 20.30 -25.81
CA LYS A 315 3.11 20.68 -26.45
C LYS A 315 2.33 19.44 -26.90
N ALA A 316 2.31 18.42 -26.04
CA ALA A 316 1.61 17.17 -26.29
C ALA A 316 0.09 17.42 -26.40
N GLN A 317 -0.63 16.54 -27.09
CA GLN A 317 -2.08 16.64 -27.18
C GLN A 317 -2.72 16.69 -25.78
N GLY A 318 -3.57 17.70 -25.56
CA GLY A 318 -4.23 17.95 -24.28
C GLY A 318 -3.29 18.44 -23.18
N TRP A 319 -2.13 19.02 -23.50
CA TRP A 319 -1.09 19.36 -22.51
C TRP A 319 -1.60 20.20 -21.34
N LEU A 320 -2.53 21.13 -21.58
CA LEU A 320 -3.03 22.04 -20.56
C LEU A 320 -4.03 21.32 -19.65
N THR A 321 -5.06 20.71 -20.23
CA THR A 321 -6.11 19.98 -19.47
C THR A 321 -5.60 18.72 -18.77
N ARG A 322 -4.71 17.95 -19.41
CA ARG A 322 -4.04 16.80 -18.77
C ARG A 322 -3.08 17.25 -17.68
N GLY A 323 -2.41 18.40 -17.87
CA GLY A 323 -1.60 19.04 -16.83
C GLY A 323 -2.44 19.41 -15.61
N ILE A 324 -3.62 20.02 -15.82
CA ILE A 324 -4.59 20.33 -14.76
C ILE A 324 -5.01 19.06 -14.00
N VAL A 325 -5.37 17.98 -14.72
CA VAL A 325 -5.75 16.71 -14.09
C VAL A 325 -4.62 16.10 -13.28
N ALA A 326 -3.39 16.11 -13.81
CA ALA A 326 -2.21 15.62 -13.09
C ALA A 326 -1.95 16.43 -11.81
N LEU A 327 -2.04 17.77 -11.88
CA LEU A 327 -1.88 18.64 -10.71
C LEU A 327 -2.98 18.45 -9.66
N ARG A 328 -4.25 18.27 -10.07
CA ARG A 328 -5.32 17.90 -9.13
C ARG A 328 -5.04 16.57 -8.43
N GLY A 329 -4.53 15.59 -9.16
CA GLY A 329 -4.07 14.31 -8.60
C GLY A 329 -2.92 14.49 -7.60
N ALA A 330 -1.94 15.32 -7.94
CA ALA A 330 -0.82 15.66 -7.05
C ALA A 330 -1.29 16.29 -5.74
N VAL A 331 -2.16 17.31 -5.80
CA VAL A 331 -2.75 17.96 -4.62
C VAL A 331 -3.49 16.94 -3.74
N ALA A 332 -4.31 16.07 -4.34
CA ALA A 332 -5.06 15.06 -3.59
C ALA A 332 -4.13 14.07 -2.88
N LYS A 333 -3.08 13.59 -3.57
CA LYS A 333 -2.11 12.65 -3.03
C LYS A 333 -1.24 13.26 -1.92
N ALA A 334 -0.77 14.49 -2.11
CA ALA A 334 -0.04 15.22 -1.08
C ALA A 334 -0.90 15.49 0.16
N ALA A 335 -2.18 15.84 0.00
CA ALA A 335 -3.11 16.02 1.11
C ALA A 335 -3.41 14.70 1.85
N GLU A 336 -3.48 13.58 1.14
CA GLU A 336 -3.63 12.24 1.72
C GLU A 336 -2.38 11.87 2.56
N ALA A 337 -1.18 12.12 2.02
CA ALA A 337 0.08 11.93 2.74
C ALA A 337 0.18 12.79 4.01
N GLU A 338 -0.14 14.08 3.91
CA GLU A 338 -0.18 15.02 5.05
C GLU A 338 -1.14 14.50 6.14
N THR A 339 -2.34 14.06 5.74
CA THR A 339 -3.35 13.56 6.67
C THR A 339 -2.89 12.29 7.39
N LEU A 340 -2.26 11.35 6.69
CA LEU A 340 -1.73 10.13 7.28
C LEU A 340 -0.63 10.43 8.32
N ALA A 341 0.32 11.31 7.98
CA ALA A 341 1.38 11.73 8.91
C ALA A 341 0.79 12.42 10.16
N LEU A 342 -0.09 13.40 9.99
CA LEU A 342 -0.74 14.08 11.12
C LEU A 342 -1.53 13.13 12.03
N ASN A 343 -2.23 12.16 11.44
CA ASN A 343 -2.95 11.12 12.19
C ASN A 343 -1.99 10.17 12.93
N ALA A 344 -0.81 9.88 12.37
CA ALA A 344 0.23 9.11 13.05
C ALA A 344 0.77 9.87 14.27
N ASP A 345 1.06 11.18 14.14
CA ASP A 345 1.47 12.02 15.27
C ASP A 345 0.42 12.02 16.39
N GLU A 346 -0.86 12.26 16.06
CA GLU A 346 -1.94 12.31 17.05
C GLU A 346 -2.15 10.98 17.78
N ARG A 347 -2.15 9.86 17.03
CA ARG A 347 -2.21 8.53 17.63
C ARG A 347 -0.99 8.25 18.51
N ALA A 348 0.20 8.67 18.11
CA ALA A 348 1.41 8.50 18.91
C ALA A 348 1.36 9.30 20.23
N ARG A 349 0.80 10.52 20.23
CA ARG A 349 0.58 11.30 21.47
C ARG A 349 -0.36 10.56 22.42
N SER A 350 -1.46 10.04 21.87
CA SER A 350 -2.47 9.31 22.64
C SER A 350 -1.90 8.01 23.21
N LEU A 351 -1.13 7.27 22.41
CA LEU A 351 -0.46 6.03 22.81
C LEU A 351 0.57 6.28 23.92
N GLU A 352 1.40 7.32 23.79
CA GLU A 352 2.37 7.70 24.82
C GLU A 352 1.68 7.96 26.17
N ALA A 353 0.59 8.74 26.17
CA ALA A 353 -0.17 9.06 27.37
C ALA A 353 -0.80 7.80 28.01
N ALA A 354 -1.38 6.91 27.20
CA ALA A 354 -1.98 5.67 27.65
C ALA A 354 -0.94 4.71 28.26
N LEU A 355 0.21 4.54 27.59
CA LEU A 355 1.30 3.69 28.08
C LEU A 355 1.89 4.22 29.38
N ARG A 356 2.04 5.55 29.53
CA ARG A 356 2.48 6.16 30.78
C ARG A 356 1.53 5.83 31.94
N LEU A 357 0.21 5.91 31.73
CA LEU A 357 -0.77 5.50 32.75
C LEU A 357 -0.68 4.01 33.05
N ARG A 358 -0.46 3.18 32.03
CA ARG A 358 -0.31 1.73 32.20
C ARG A 358 0.91 1.36 33.03
N VAL A 359 2.05 2.02 32.83
CA VAL A 359 3.26 1.82 33.66
C VAL A 359 2.96 2.10 35.14
N LEU A 360 2.24 3.19 35.44
CA LEU A 360 1.88 3.54 36.82
C LEU A 360 0.96 2.50 37.45
N GLU A 361 0.01 1.98 36.68
CA GLU A 361 -0.91 0.94 37.16
C GLU A 361 -0.20 -0.41 37.39
N GLU A 362 0.65 -0.85 36.47
CA GLU A 362 1.46 -2.07 36.65
C GLU A 362 2.42 -1.93 37.84
N GLN A 363 2.96 -0.73 38.08
CA GLN A 363 3.77 -0.46 39.26
C GLN A 363 2.96 -0.58 40.55
N ARG A 364 1.71 -0.09 40.56
CA ARG A 364 0.79 -0.22 41.69
C ARG A 364 0.45 -1.70 41.95
N LEU A 365 0.19 -2.47 40.90
CA LEU A 365 -0.09 -3.90 40.99
C LEU A 365 1.12 -4.70 41.49
N ALA A 366 2.32 -4.41 40.98
CA ALA A 366 3.56 -5.04 41.46
C ALA A 366 3.83 -4.73 42.94
N LYS A 367 3.61 -3.48 43.39
CA LYS A 367 3.69 -3.10 44.81
C LYS A 367 2.71 -3.90 45.67
N ALA A 368 1.47 -4.02 45.23
CA ALA A 368 0.45 -4.78 45.95
C ALA A 368 0.81 -6.27 46.05
N ALA A 369 1.31 -6.88 44.97
CA ALA A 369 1.76 -8.27 44.97
C ALA A 369 2.92 -8.51 45.95
N ILE A 370 3.91 -7.61 45.97
CA ILE A 370 5.03 -7.65 46.91
C ILE A 370 4.54 -7.56 48.37
N GLU A 371 3.63 -6.62 48.67
CA GLU A 371 3.12 -6.43 50.04
C GLU A 371 2.31 -7.64 50.51
N ASN A 372 1.47 -8.21 49.64
CA ASN A 372 0.67 -9.40 49.96
C ASN A 372 1.54 -10.61 50.33
N VAL A 373 2.72 -10.73 49.75
CA VAL A 373 3.60 -11.89 49.92
C VAL A 373 4.71 -11.64 50.94
N ARG A 374 4.87 -10.40 51.43
CA ARG A 374 5.94 -9.99 52.34
C ARG A 374 6.02 -10.83 53.62
N GLN A 375 4.89 -11.26 54.17
CA GLN A 375 4.84 -12.08 55.38
C GLN A 375 5.05 -13.58 55.11
N THR A 376 4.66 -14.08 53.93
CA THR A 376 4.64 -15.51 53.62
C THR A 376 5.85 -16.00 52.81
N ASN A 377 6.46 -15.13 52.00
CA ASN A 377 7.69 -15.41 51.24
C ASN A 377 8.60 -14.16 51.21
N PRO A 378 9.30 -13.87 52.32
CA PRO A 378 10.10 -12.65 52.48
C PRO A 378 11.27 -12.56 51.50
N TYR A 379 11.80 -13.71 51.04
CA TYR A 379 12.87 -13.75 50.04
C TYR A 379 12.38 -13.25 48.67
N ALA A 380 11.24 -13.78 48.17
CA ALA A 380 10.64 -13.31 46.92
C ALA A 380 10.23 -11.83 47.03
N ALA A 381 9.64 -11.42 48.15
CA ALA A 381 9.27 -10.03 48.38
C ALA A 381 10.48 -9.09 48.41
N SER A 382 11.61 -9.50 49.02
CA SER A 382 12.85 -8.71 49.05
C SER A 382 13.49 -8.59 47.66
N SER A 383 13.59 -9.71 46.92
CA SER A 383 14.12 -9.75 45.56
C SER A 383 13.29 -8.90 44.58
N ALA A 384 11.96 -9.01 44.64
CA ALA A 384 11.05 -8.20 43.85
C ALA A 384 11.09 -6.71 44.25
N SER A 385 11.20 -6.41 45.56
CA SER A 385 11.32 -5.03 46.06
C SER A 385 12.60 -4.33 45.56
N ALA A 386 13.73 -5.05 45.53
CA ALA A 386 14.99 -4.51 45.02
C ALA A 386 14.86 -4.06 43.55
N SER A 387 14.06 -4.81 42.77
CA SER A 387 13.84 -4.59 41.34
C SER A 387 12.80 -3.49 41.03
N LEU A 388 11.98 -3.08 42.01
CA LEU A 388 10.91 -2.10 41.86
C LEU A 388 11.38 -0.62 42.01
N SER A 389 12.66 -0.38 42.29
CA SER A 389 13.19 0.89 42.82
C SER A 389 13.32 2.07 41.82
N LYS A 390 12.76 1.98 40.61
CA LYS A 390 12.87 3.03 39.60
C LYS A 390 11.76 4.09 39.70
N ASN A 391 12.13 5.36 39.61
CA ASN A 391 11.19 6.47 39.46
C ASN A 391 10.92 6.74 37.97
N TYR A 392 9.91 6.07 37.43
CA TYR A 392 9.65 6.00 35.98
C TYR A 392 9.32 7.33 35.32
N ALA A 393 8.67 8.24 36.06
CA ALA A 393 8.38 9.59 35.58
C ALA A 393 9.65 10.43 35.36
N SER A 394 10.71 10.17 36.13
CA SER A 394 12.02 10.84 36.01
C SER A 394 12.84 10.23 34.87
N LEU A 395 12.72 8.92 34.64
CA LEU A 395 13.49 8.19 33.65
C LEU A 395 13.00 8.45 32.22
N SER A 396 11.70 8.67 32.01
CA SER A 396 11.18 9.00 30.68
C SER A 396 11.66 10.35 30.13
N LEU A 397 12.09 11.27 31.02
CA LEU A 397 12.65 12.58 30.62
C LEU A 397 14.03 12.47 29.97
N ASN A 398 14.71 11.32 30.09
CA ASN A 398 16.01 11.08 29.45
C ASN A 398 15.88 10.76 27.96
N TYR A 399 14.67 10.46 27.48
CA TYR A 399 14.40 10.13 26.08
C TYR A 399 13.86 11.34 25.33
N LYS A 400 14.56 11.73 24.27
CA LYS A 400 14.30 12.98 23.54
C LYS A 400 13.08 12.86 22.64
N THR A 401 12.91 11.71 21.99
CA THR A 401 11.86 11.50 20.99
C THR A 401 10.68 10.71 21.57
N ARG A 402 9.50 10.87 20.97
CA ARG A 402 8.29 10.15 21.37
C ARG A 402 8.40 8.65 21.14
N GLY A 403 8.95 8.21 20.01
CA GLY A 403 9.18 6.79 19.72
C GLY A 403 10.05 6.12 20.79
N GLU A 404 11.12 6.79 21.22
CA GLU A 404 11.97 6.30 22.32
C GLU A 404 11.21 6.21 23.65
N ARG A 405 10.39 7.20 23.99
CA ARG A 405 9.56 7.18 25.21
C ARG A 405 8.54 6.06 25.20
N ILE A 406 7.86 5.84 24.07
CA ILE A 406 6.90 4.75 23.88
C ILE A 406 7.61 3.40 24.09
N ASN A 407 8.71 3.15 23.38
CA ASN A 407 9.47 1.90 23.52
C ASN A 407 10.01 1.69 24.94
N PHE A 408 10.47 2.76 25.60
CA PHE A 408 10.84 2.72 27.01
C PHE A 408 9.67 2.25 27.90
N TYR A 409 8.49 2.86 27.77
CA TYR A 409 7.32 2.46 28.56
C TYR A 409 6.92 1.00 28.35
N LEU A 410 7.04 0.48 27.13
CA LEU A 410 6.77 -0.94 26.85
C LEU A 410 7.75 -1.86 27.57
N SER A 411 9.04 -1.54 27.50
CA SER A 411 10.07 -2.31 28.19
C SER A 411 9.85 -2.34 29.70
N GLU A 412 9.39 -1.23 30.28
CA GLU A 412 9.12 -1.12 31.72
C GLU A 412 7.83 -1.83 32.14
N ILE A 413 6.78 -1.85 31.30
CA ILE A 413 5.59 -2.68 31.54
C ILE A 413 5.98 -4.16 31.61
N ALA A 414 6.83 -4.64 30.70
CA ALA A 414 7.32 -6.02 30.73
C ALA A 414 8.13 -6.30 32.00
N GLN A 415 9.07 -5.42 32.36
CA GLN A 415 9.86 -5.56 33.59
C GLN A 415 8.98 -5.57 34.85
N LEU A 416 7.96 -4.71 34.94
CA LEU A 416 7.05 -4.67 36.08
C LEU A 416 6.20 -5.94 36.20
N ARG A 417 5.81 -6.54 35.06
CA ARG A 417 5.14 -7.85 35.04
C ARG A 417 6.08 -8.96 35.52
N ASP A 418 7.35 -8.93 35.14
CA ASP A 418 8.35 -9.89 35.64
C ASP A 418 8.57 -9.73 37.15
N VAL A 419 8.63 -8.50 37.66
CA VAL A 419 8.70 -8.22 39.11
C VAL A 419 7.46 -8.77 39.84
N ARG A 420 6.27 -8.55 39.28
CA ARG A 420 5.03 -9.09 39.82
C ARG A 420 5.04 -10.63 39.82
N ALA A 421 5.40 -11.25 38.71
CA ALA A 421 5.49 -12.70 38.60
C ALA A 421 6.52 -13.29 39.57
N ALA A 422 7.65 -12.59 39.79
CA ALA A 422 8.64 -12.98 40.78
C ALA A 422 8.10 -12.91 42.21
N ALA A 423 7.26 -11.92 42.53
CA ALA A 423 6.55 -11.84 43.82
C ALA A 423 5.49 -12.94 43.97
N GLU A 424 4.85 -13.35 42.88
CA GLU A 424 3.83 -14.41 42.86
C GLU A 424 4.42 -15.84 42.82
N LYS A 425 5.75 -16.01 42.78
CA LYS A 425 6.39 -17.35 42.80
C LYS A 425 6.06 -18.10 44.11
N PRO A 426 5.69 -19.40 44.03
CA PRO A 426 5.48 -20.22 45.22
C PRO A 426 6.73 -20.23 46.11
N SER A 427 6.55 -20.32 47.43
CA SER A 427 7.67 -20.37 48.38
C SER A 427 8.55 -21.60 48.13
N PHE A 428 9.87 -21.46 48.35
CA PHE A 428 10.83 -22.57 48.33
C PHE A 428 10.32 -23.76 49.15
N SER A 429 9.74 -23.49 50.33
CA SER A 429 9.17 -24.51 51.21
C SER A 429 8.02 -25.29 50.58
N ARG A 430 7.18 -24.66 49.75
CA ARG A 430 6.06 -25.34 49.08
C ARG A 430 6.55 -26.27 47.97
N GLU A 431 7.50 -25.81 47.16
CA GLU A 431 8.10 -26.62 46.09
C GLU A 431 8.88 -27.80 46.70
N LYS A 432 9.72 -27.55 47.70
CA LYS A 432 10.50 -28.59 48.39
C LYS A 432 9.62 -29.61 49.11
N LYS A 433 8.55 -29.17 49.77
CA LYS A 433 7.58 -30.07 50.41
C LYS A 433 6.92 -31.02 49.39
N SER A 434 6.54 -30.51 48.21
CA SER A 434 5.96 -31.35 47.15
C SER A 434 6.95 -32.39 46.60
N GLU A 435 8.22 -32.00 46.41
CA GLU A 435 9.31 -32.89 46.00
C GLU A 435 9.55 -34.02 47.03
N LEU A 436 9.60 -33.65 48.32
CA LEU A 436 9.84 -34.60 49.41
C LEU A 436 8.68 -35.60 49.59
N LEU A 437 7.43 -35.17 49.41
CA LEU A 437 6.27 -36.07 49.44
C LEU A 437 6.35 -37.11 48.31
N ALA A 438 6.67 -36.68 47.08
CA ALA A 438 6.85 -37.60 45.95
C ALA A 438 8.02 -38.58 46.19
N LYS A 439 9.14 -38.10 46.74
CA LYS A 439 10.27 -38.97 47.11
C LYS A 439 9.89 -39.98 48.20
N ALA A 440 9.11 -39.57 49.20
CA ALA A 440 8.64 -40.46 50.25
C ALA A 440 7.65 -41.52 49.75
N GLU A 441 6.84 -41.21 48.73
CA GLU A 441 6.01 -42.21 48.03
C GLU A 441 6.86 -43.24 47.29
N SER A 442 7.87 -42.78 46.53
CA SER A 442 8.82 -43.66 45.84
C SER A 442 9.55 -44.60 46.80
N ILE A 443 9.98 -44.11 47.97
CA ILE A 443 10.65 -44.94 48.99
C ILE A 443 9.67 -45.94 49.59
N GLY A 444 8.39 -45.57 49.79
CA GLY A 444 7.36 -46.50 50.23
C GLY A 444 7.22 -47.69 49.28
N ALA A 445 7.13 -47.42 47.98
CA ALA A 445 7.08 -48.47 46.96
C ALA A 445 8.35 -49.34 46.93
N LEU A 446 9.52 -48.77 47.19
CA LEU A 446 10.76 -49.54 47.33
C LEU A 446 10.70 -50.47 48.55
N LEU A 447 10.30 -49.97 49.72
CA LEU A 447 10.18 -50.80 50.94
C LEU A 447 9.17 -51.94 50.78
N ASP A 448 8.10 -51.73 50.01
CA ASP A 448 7.14 -52.79 49.69
C ASP A 448 7.74 -53.89 48.81
N LYS A 449 8.62 -53.52 47.87
CA LYS A 449 9.39 -54.48 47.07
C LYS A 449 10.39 -55.25 47.94
N VAL A 450 11.18 -54.56 48.75
CA VAL A 450 12.15 -55.18 49.66
C VAL A 450 11.45 -56.15 50.64
N ALA A 451 10.27 -55.77 51.15
CA ALA A 451 9.47 -56.64 52.01
C ALA A 451 8.97 -57.91 51.29
N LYS A 452 8.71 -57.83 49.97
CA LYS A 452 8.34 -59.00 49.16
C LYS A 452 9.46 -60.04 49.14
N ASP A 453 10.71 -59.60 49.20
CA ASP A 453 11.87 -60.48 49.31
C ASP A 453 12.08 -61.06 50.73
N GLY A 454 11.10 -60.93 51.63
CA GLY A 454 11.15 -61.53 52.98
C GLY A 454 12.01 -60.77 54.00
N ILE A 455 12.56 -59.61 53.62
CA ILE A 455 13.38 -58.76 54.49
C ILE A 455 12.50 -57.95 55.44
N ASP A 456 12.85 -57.93 56.73
CA ASP A 456 12.15 -57.09 57.72
C ASP A 456 12.48 -55.60 57.55
N VAL A 457 11.54 -54.86 56.94
CA VAL A 457 11.61 -53.41 56.75
C VAL A 457 10.82 -52.61 57.79
N THR A 458 10.34 -53.23 58.87
CA THR A 458 9.42 -52.61 59.83
C THR A 458 9.98 -51.31 60.43
N ALA A 459 11.27 -51.31 60.79
CA ALA A 459 11.95 -50.13 61.33
C ALA A 459 12.07 -48.99 60.30
N LEU A 460 12.31 -49.31 59.02
CA LEU A 460 12.39 -48.32 57.93
C LEU A 460 11.03 -47.74 57.58
N ARG A 461 9.98 -48.57 57.57
CA ARG A 461 8.58 -48.11 57.38
C ARG A 461 8.14 -47.15 58.49
N ALA A 462 8.50 -47.43 59.74
CA ALA A 462 8.22 -46.53 60.85
C ALA A 462 8.91 -45.16 60.68
N ARG A 463 10.18 -45.14 60.27
CA ARG A 463 10.93 -43.90 59.97
C ARG A 463 10.34 -43.13 58.78
N LEU A 464 9.95 -43.83 57.71
CA LEU A 464 9.30 -43.21 56.55
C LEU A 464 7.96 -42.57 56.93
N SER A 465 7.16 -43.24 57.77
CA SER A 465 5.89 -42.70 58.26
C SER A 465 6.10 -41.44 59.11
N GLN A 466 7.12 -41.42 59.97
CA GLN A 466 7.50 -40.25 60.76
C GLN A 466 7.94 -39.09 59.85
N ALA A 467 8.78 -39.35 58.85
CA ALA A 467 9.22 -38.36 57.88
C ALA A 467 8.03 -37.79 57.07
N LYS A 468 7.11 -38.66 56.58
CA LYS A 468 5.89 -38.22 55.86
C LYS A 468 5.01 -37.31 56.71
N ALA A 469 4.78 -37.67 57.97
CA ALA A 469 3.99 -36.85 58.89
C ALA A 469 4.67 -35.50 59.15
N ALA A 470 5.98 -35.48 59.37
CA ALA A 470 6.76 -34.26 59.57
C ALA A 470 6.74 -33.34 58.34
N ILE A 471 6.90 -33.89 57.13
CA ILE A 471 6.79 -33.15 55.87
C ILE A 471 5.39 -32.55 55.72
N ALA A 472 4.33 -33.33 55.99
CA ALA A 472 2.96 -32.87 55.88
C ALA A 472 2.62 -31.75 56.88
N SER A 473 3.15 -31.83 58.11
CA SER A 473 2.93 -30.83 59.17
C SER A 473 3.77 -29.56 59.05
N ALA A 474 4.81 -29.55 58.21
CA ALA A 474 5.64 -28.36 58.02
C ALA A 474 4.85 -27.29 57.26
N ASP A 475 4.64 -26.12 57.85
CA ASP A 475 4.03 -24.98 57.17
C ASP A 475 4.89 -24.53 55.98
N ASP A 476 4.25 -24.00 54.93
CA ASP A 476 4.87 -23.59 53.66
C ASP A 476 5.66 -22.26 53.78
N THR A 477 6.13 -21.92 54.98
CA THR A 477 6.88 -20.70 55.30
C THR A 477 8.39 -20.93 55.27
N SER A 478 9.18 -19.86 55.12
CA SER A 478 10.65 -19.94 55.08
C SER A 478 11.30 -20.40 56.40
N ALA A 479 10.57 -20.40 57.52
CA ALA A 479 11.09 -20.87 58.81
C ALA A 479 11.39 -22.38 58.83
N ASN A 480 10.72 -23.15 57.97
CA ASN A 480 10.85 -24.61 57.91
C ASN A 480 11.85 -25.11 56.85
N GLU A 481 12.57 -24.22 56.17
CA GLU A 481 13.56 -24.60 55.15
C GLU A 481 14.66 -25.54 55.68
N PRO A 482 15.31 -25.28 56.85
CA PRO A 482 16.29 -26.20 57.43
C PRO A 482 15.68 -27.57 57.78
N LEU A 483 14.42 -27.58 58.23
CA LEU A 483 13.69 -28.80 58.57
C LEU A 483 13.40 -29.65 57.31
N LEU A 484 12.93 -29.02 56.22
CA LEU A 484 12.64 -29.72 54.97
C LEU A 484 13.93 -30.30 54.35
N LEU A 485 15.06 -29.60 54.42
CA LEU A 485 16.36 -30.13 53.97
C LEU A 485 16.80 -31.35 54.80
N ALA A 486 16.69 -31.28 56.13
CA ALA A 486 17.01 -32.40 57.01
C ALA A 486 16.12 -33.64 56.74
N LEU A 487 14.83 -33.41 56.49
CA LEU A 487 13.89 -34.49 56.11
C LEU A 487 14.25 -35.12 54.76
N GLY A 488 14.82 -34.35 53.82
CA GLY A 488 15.37 -34.90 52.58
C GLY A 488 16.54 -35.86 52.80
N ASP A 489 17.46 -35.52 53.70
CA ASP A 489 18.55 -36.41 54.10
C ASP A 489 18.03 -37.66 54.82
N ASP A 490 16.99 -37.55 55.65
CA ASP A 490 16.38 -38.70 56.32
C ASP A 490 15.72 -39.65 55.32
N LEU A 491 15.00 -39.14 54.32
CA LEU A 491 14.45 -39.95 53.23
C LEU A 491 15.56 -40.68 52.46
N ARG A 492 16.67 -40.01 52.16
CA ARG A 492 17.83 -40.63 51.50
C ARG A 492 18.43 -41.75 52.35
N LYS A 493 18.60 -41.55 53.66
CA LYS A 493 19.10 -42.60 54.57
C LYS A 493 18.17 -43.80 54.67
N ILE A 494 16.84 -43.59 54.58
CA ILE A 494 15.86 -44.69 54.55
C ILE A 494 16.03 -45.50 53.26
N GLU A 495 16.17 -44.82 52.12
CA GLU A 495 16.41 -45.46 50.81
C GLU A 495 17.73 -46.25 50.79
N GLU A 496 18.84 -45.62 51.22
CA GLU A 496 20.15 -46.29 51.36
C GLU A 496 20.08 -47.48 52.32
N GLY A 497 19.32 -47.36 53.42
CA GLY A 497 19.10 -48.44 54.38
C GLY A 497 18.34 -49.63 53.79
N ALA A 498 17.37 -49.38 52.91
CA ALA A 498 16.62 -50.44 52.24
C ALA A 498 17.53 -51.29 51.34
N TYR A 499 18.35 -50.63 50.51
CA TYR A 499 19.33 -51.32 49.66
C TYR A 499 20.44 -52.00 50.47
N ALA A 500 20.83 -51.45 51.62
CA ALA A 500 21.81 -52.08 52.50
C ALA A 500 21.29 -53.39 53.10
N LEU A 501 20.01 -53.46 53.47
CA LEU A 501 19.38 -54.70 53.93
C LEU A 501 19.34 -55.75 52.82
N GLU A 502 18.93 -55.38 51.60
CA GLU A 502 18.98 -56.30 50.45
C GLU A 502 20.39 -56.76 50.10
N THR A 503 21.38 -55.86 50.19
CA THR A 503 22.77 -56.23 49.95
C THR A 503 23.29 -57.18 51.03
N GLY A 504 22.85 -56.99 52.28
CA GLY A 504 23.19 -57.89 53.39
C GLY A 504 22.62 -59.29 53.19
N GLU A 505 21.37 -59.39 52.73
CA GLU A 505 20.67 -60.67 52.57
C GLU A 505 21.03 -61.40 51.26
N PHE A 506 21.13 -60.67 50.14
CA PHE A 506 21.30 -61.23 48.79
C PHE A 506 22.66 -60.90 48.14
N GLY A 507 23.59 -60.31 48.90
CA GLY A 507 24.92 -59.95 48.37
C GLY A 507 25.72 -61.15 47.87
N ALA A 508 25.51 -62.33 48.45
CA ALA A 508 26.16 -63.59 48.06
C ALA A 508 25.40 -64.37 46.96
N LEU A 509 24.24 -63.88 46.50
CA LEU A 509 23.41 -64.57 45.50
C LEU A 509 24.18 -64.84 44.18
N LYS A 510 25.17 -64.00 43.85
CA LYS A 510 26.04 -64.21 42.68
C LYS A 510 26.91 -65.46 42.82
N ASP A 511 27.42 -65.73 44.00
CA ASP A 511 28.25 -66.90 44.25
C ASP A 511 27.40 -68.18 44.15
N GLU A 512 26.17 -68.14 44.68
CA GLU A 512 25.18 -69.21 44.55
C GLU A 512 24.79 -69.44 43.07
N TYR A 513 24.56 -68.37 42.32
CA TYR A 513 24.31 -68.43 40.87
C TYR A 513 25.48 -69.02 40.08
N ASP A 514 26.71 -68.60 40.36
CA ASP A 514 27.91 -69.07 39.65
C ASP A 514 28.14 -70.55 39.89
N ALA A 515 27.90 -71.03 41.11
CA ALA A 515 27.93 -72.45 41.42
C ALA A 515 26.91 -73.23 40.59
N ALA A 516 25.66 -72.76 40.49
CA ALA A 516 24.63 -73.40 39.68
C ALA A 516 24.94 -73.37 38.18
N SER A 517 25.59 -72.30 37.71
CA SER A 517 25.94 -72.10 36.30
C SER A 517 27.07 -73.01 35.82
N GLN A 518 28.04 -73.36 36.69
CA GLN A 518 29.14 -74.27 36.35
C GLN A 518 28.64 -75.66 35.94
N ASP A 519 27.59 -76.13 36.61
CA ASP A 519 27.00 -77.47 36.40
C ASP A 519 25.67 -77.41 35.61
N ALA A 520 25.42 -76.30 34.91
CA ALA A 520 24.15 -76.05 34.23
C ALA A 520 23.77 -77.13 33.20
N GLU A 521 24.75 -77.82 32.60
CA GLU A 521 24.52 -78.88 31.62
C GLU A 521 23.71 -80.08 32.17
N PHE A 522 23.72 -80.27 33.49
CA PHE A 522 22.98 -81.33 34.18
C PHE A 522 21.56 -80.94 34.59
N LEU A 523 21.22 -79.65 34.48
CA LEU A 523 19.86 -79.15 34.69
C LEU A 523 18.96 -79.46 33.48
N SER A 524 17.64 -79.49 33.69
CA SER A 524 16.71 -79.60 32.57
C SER A 524 16.74 -78.33 31.72
N ARG A 525 16.36 -78.44 30.43
CA ARG A 525 16.33 -77.29 29.51
C ARG A 525 15.48 -76.11 30.03
N ALA A 526 14.42 -76.39 30.79
CA ALA A 526 13.58 -75.34 31.39
C ALA A 526 14.24 -74.67 32.61
N GLU A 527 15.07 -75.39 33.37
CA GLU A 527 15.86 -74.85 34.48
C GLU A 527 17.04 -74.04 33.96
N GLN A 528 17.72 -74.51 32.90
CA GLN A 528 18.79 -73.76 32.22
C GLN A 528 18.31 -72.39 31.72
N LEU A 529 17.16 -72.34 31.04
CA LEU A 529 16.60 -71.06 30.56
C LEU A 529 16.26 -70.10 31.72
N ARG A 530 15.72 -70.61 32.82
CA ARG A 530 15.46 -69.77 34.02
C ARG A 530 16.76 -69.28 34.65
N LEU A 531 17.79 -70.12 34.70
CA LEU A 531 19.10 -69.73 35.19
C LEU A 531 19.70 -68.64 34.31
N ASP A 532 19.65 -68.79 32.98
CA ASP A 532 20.09 -67.75 32.03
C ASP A 532 19.36 -66.41 32.25
N ASP A 533 18.05 -66.44 32.53
CA ASP A 533 17.27 -65.24 32.85
C ASP A 533 17.74 -64.57 34.16
N TYR A 534 18.15 -65.36 35.17
CA TYR A 534 18.71 -64.83 36.41
C TYR A 534 20.08 -64.17 36.25
N ALA A 535 20.80 -64.40 35.15
CA ALA A 535 22.02 -63.66 34.85
C ALA A 535 21.80 -62.14 34.84
N LEU A 536 20.58 -61.69 34.48
CA LEU A 536 20.18 -60.28 34.44
C LEU A 536 20.09 -59.62 35.84
N LEU A 537 20.05 -60.43 36.91
CA LEU A 537 20.04 -59.92 38.28
C LEU A 537 21.40 -59.37 38.71
N PHE A 538 22.46 -59.64 37.95
CA PHE A 538 23.83 -59.31 38.29
C PHE A 538 24.41 -58.26 37.37
N ARG A 539 25.19 -57.33 37.95
CA ARG A 539 25.89 -56.29 37.20
C ARG A 539 27.29 -56.09 37.75
N ALA A 540 28.27 -56.02 36.85
CA ALA A 540 29.69 -55.88 37.19
C ALA A 540 30.18 -56.94 38.22
N GLY A 541 29.66 -58.16 38.12
CA GLY A 541 30.04 -59.27 38.98
C GLY A 541 29.43 -59.26 40.39
N ARG A 542 28.37 -58.48 40.65
CA ARG A 542 27.65 -58.45 41.93
C ARG A 542 26.14 -58.43 41.72
N THR A 543 25.37 -58.83 42.72
CA THR A 543 23.89 -58.69 42.75
C THR A 543 23.51 -57.22 42.65
N ASP A 544 22.70 -56.85 41.64
CA ASP A 544 22.20 -55.49 41.46
C ASP A 544 20.90 -55.31 42.25
N VAL A 545 21.03 -55.03 43.55
CA VAL A 545 19.89 -54.87 44.46
C VAL A 545 18.99 -53.69 44.08
N VAL A 546 19.57 -52.62 43.53
CA VAL A 546 18.82 -51.40 43.19
C VAL A 546 17.78 -51.64 42.10
N ARG A 547 18.12 -52.48 41.10
CA ARG A 547 17.23 -52.77 39.98
C ARG A 547 16.25 -53.91 40.26
N ASN A 548 16.63 -54.83 41.13
CA ASN A 548 15.95 -56.13 41.24
C ASN A 548 15.20 -56.34 42.56
N ALA A 549 15.13 -55.32 43.42
CA ALA A 549 14.33 -55.33 44.63
C ALA A 549 12.92 -55.91 44.40
N GLY A 550 12.53 -56.90 45.21
CA GLY A 550 11.27 -57.62 45.16
C GLY A 550 11.24 -58.87 44.28
N ASN A 551 12.37 -59.25 43.67
CA ASN A 551 12.51 -60.48 42.88
C ASN A 551 13.72 -61.33 43.32
N LEU A 552 14.48 -60.90 44.33
CA LEU A 552 15.73 -61.55 44.72
C LEU A 552 15.50 -62.82 45.54
N ALA A 553 14.47 -62.84 46.39
CA ALA A 553 14.15 -64.04 47.19
C ALA A 553 13.69 -65.20 46.31
N ASP A 554 12.75 -64.92 45.40
CA ASP A 554 12.24 -65.93 44.45
C ASP A 554 13.38 -66.52 43.61
N ALA A 555 14.31 -65.68 43.15
CA ALA A 555 15.48 -66.12 42.39
C ALA A 555 16.44 -66.97 43.24
N ARG A 556 16.68 -66.58 44.49
CA ARG A 556 17.52 -67.33 45.42
C ARG A 556 16.94 -68.71 45.72
N ASP A 557 15.66 -68.79 46.03
CA ASP A 557 14.98 -70.06 46.33
C ASP A 557 15.03 -71.01 45.13
N ASP A 558 14.80 -70.49 43.91
CA ASP A 558 14.90 -71.28 42.68
C ASP A 558 16.35 -71.74 42.41
N ILE A 559 17.36 -70.88 42.59
CA ILE A 559 18.78 -71.24 42.41
C ILE A 559 19.22 -72.28 43.45
N LEU A 560 18.85 -72.11 44.72
CA LEU A 560 19.16 -73.08 45.78
C LEU A 560 18.47 -74.42 45.54
N ALA A 561 17.23 -74.42 45.02
CA ALA A 561 16.55 -75.66 44.62
C ALA A 561 17.27 -76.36 43.47
N MET A 562 17.79 -75.61 42.48
CA MET A 562 18.61 -76.16 41.40
C MET A 562 19.92 -76.76 41.93
N LEU A 563 20.62 -76.06 42.82
CA LEU A 563 21.85 -76.55 43.48
C LEU A 563 21.59 -77.83 44.28
N SER A 564 20.55 -77.86 45.10
CA SER A 564 20.17 -79.03 45.89
C SER A 564 19.86 -80.25 45.00
N LYS A 565 19.20 -80.02 43.87
CA LYS A 565 18.94 -81.08 42.89
C LYS A 565 20.24 -81.58 42.24
N LEU A 566 21.15 -80.67 41.87
CA LEU A 566 22.46 -81.03 41.33
C LEU A 566 23.25 -81.88 42.33
N ASP A 567 23.24 -81.52 43.62
CA ASP A 567 23.89 -82.30 44.69
C ASP A 567 23.28 -83.72 44.84
N VAL A 568 21.95 -83.84 44.74
CA VAL A 568 21.25 -85.14 44.86
C VAL A 568 21.45 -86.00 43.61
N ASP A 569 21.47 -85.41 42.43
CA ASP A 569 21.61 -86.12 41.16
C ASP A 569 23.08 -86.42 40.80
N ALA A 570 24.05 -85.74 41.42
CA ALA A 570 25.49 -85.95 41.18
C ALA A 570 25.93 -87.43 41.25
N PRO A 571 25.52 -88.26 42.22
CA PRO A 571 25.87 -89.68 42.24
C PRO A 571 25.25 -90.48 41.09
N ASN A 572 24.03 -90.13 40.67
CA ASN A 572 23.33 -90.80 39.57
C ASN A 572 23.92 -90.40 38.20
N ILE A 573 24.33 -89.14 38.06
CA ILE A 573 25.02 -88.62 36.87
C ILE A 573 26.42 -89.25 36.78
N LEU A 574 27.17 -89.30 37.88
CA LEU A 574 28.47 -89.96 37.94
C LEU A 574 28.34 -91.45 37.60
N LYS A 575 27.32 -92.13 38.13
CA LYS A 575 27.02 -93.53 37.81
C LYS A 575 26.69 -93.72 36.33
N ARG A 576 25.85 -92.88 35.72
CA ARG A 576 25.54 -92.93 34.29
C ARG A 576 26.76 -92.63 33.41
N HIS A 577 27.62 -91.70 33.80
CA HIS A 577 28.86 -91.42 33.08
C HIS A 577 29.88 -92.57 33.20
N LEU A 578 29.99 -93.20 34.38
CA LEU A 578 30.80 -94.39 34.57
C LEU A 578 30.24 -95.61 33.81
N GLU A 579 28.92 -95.77 33.76
CA GLU A 579 28.25 -96.82 32.97
C GLU A 579 28.43 -96.60 31.46
N ALA A 580 28.27 -95.37 30.97
CA ALA A 580 28.54 -95.00 29.57
C ALA A 580 30.04 -95.15 29.21
N GLY A 581 30.94 -94.89 30.16
CA GLY A 581 32.38 -95.16 30.02
C GLY A 581 32.71 -96.66 29.99
N ALA A 582 32.02 -97.48 30.79
CA ALA A 582 32.19 -98.93 30.82
C ALA A 582 31.60 -99.62 29.56
N GLU A 583 30.52 -99.08 28.98
CA GLU A 583 30.03 -99.52 27.66
C GLU A 583 31.00 -99.18 26.52
N ALA A 584 31.86 -98.16 26.67
CA ALA A 584 32.88 -97.83 25.68
C ALA A 584 34.16 -98.69 25.79
N GLU A 585 34.47 -99.26 26.96
CA GLU A 585 35.60 -100.19 27.16
C GLU A 585 35.29 -101.64 26.75
N THR A 586 34.02 -102.07 26.83
CA THR A 586 33.61 -103.42 26.42
C THR A 586 33.61 -103.63 24.89
N THR A 587 33.67 -102.57 24.09
CA THR A 587 33.91 -102.62 22.64
C THR A 587 35.38 -102.81 22.25
N TYR A 588 36.34 -102.69 23.18
CA TYR A 588 37.78 -102.85 22.88
C TYR A 588 38.31 -104.29 23.01
N ASP A 589 37.65 -105.16 23.78
CA ASP A 589 38.01 -106.60 23.86
C ASP A 589 37.48 -107.44 22.66
N GLY A 590 36.79 -106.80 21.70
CA GLY A 590 36.36 -107.40 20.43
C GLY A 590 37.36 -107.26 19.27
N VAL A 591 38.50 -106.57 19.47
CA VAL A 591 39.54 -106.32 18.44
C VAL A 591 40.88 -106.95 18.83
N VAL A 592 40.84 -108.16 19.39
CA VAL A 592 41.97 -109.11 19.34
C VAL A 592 41.49 -110.40 18.69
N ARG A 593 41.56 -110.44 17.36
CA ARG A 593 41.93 -111.61 16.56
C ARG A 593 42.61 -111.17 15.27
#